data_AF-A0A2N2SML4-F1
#
_entry.id   AF-A0A2N2SML4-F1
#
_cell.length_a   1.000
_cell.length_b   1.000
_cell.length_c   1.000
_cell.angle_alpha   90.00
_cell.angle_beta   90.00
_cell.angle_gamma   90.00
#
_symmetry.space_group_name_H-M   'P 1'
#
loop_
_entity.id
_entity.type
_entity.pdbx_description
1 polymer ?
#
loop_
_entity_poly.entity_id
_entity_poly.type
_entity_poly.pdbx_seq_one_letter_code
_entity_poly.pdbx_strand_id
1 'polypeptide(L)'
;MNQLDSLRAELGALDAAFLRRTRRNNALPCAPHARIDGRDLLAFCSNDYLGLASEPALAAALAEGAARWGSGAGASHLVSGHYEVQQQLEARLAAFVGCERALYFSTGYMANSGVIPALVGRGDAVFADRLNHASLVDGMLLSRASMHRYPHLDLTALERMLVASTAPRKLIVTDAVFSMDGDVAPLAELLALAERFDAWLLIDDAHGFGVLGPQGRGAVAEAGIASWRLIQ
;
A
#
# COMPACT_ATOMS: atom_id res chain seq x y z
N MET A 1 1.11 -40.28 7.59
CA MET A 1 1.56 -39.09 6.84
C MET A 1 1.91 -38.04 7.87
N ASN A 2 3.16 -37.60 7.95
CA ASN A 2 3.58 -36.57 8.92
C ASN A 2 3.30 -35.16 8.34
N GLN A 3 3.53 -34.11 9.14
CA GLN A 3 3.30 -32.73 8.70
C GLN A 3 4.13 -32.33 7.46
N LEU A 4 5.36 -32.84 7.34
CA LEU A 4 6.21 -32.58 6.18
C LEU A 4 5.70 -33.27 4.91
N ASP A 5 5.16 -34.49 5.03
CA ASP A 5 4.55 -35.20 3.91
C ASP A 5 3.30 -34.46 3.38
N SER A 6 2.51 -33.86 4.29
CA SER A 6 1.35 -33.01 3.92
C SER A 6 1.80 -31.80 3.11
N LEU A 7 2.79 -31.05 3.59
CA LEU A 7 3.31 -29.88 2.88
C LEU A 7 3.92 -30.25 1.51
N ARG A 8 4.57 -31.41 1.41
CA ARG A 8 5.08 -31.91 0.12
C ARG A 8 3.96 -32.24 -0.86
N ALA A 9 2.86 -32.83 -0.38
CA ALA A 9 1.69 -33.10 -1.22
C ALA A 9 1.05 -31.79 -1.71
N GLU A 10 0.93 -30.77 -0.84
CA GLU A 10 0.45 -29.44 -1.22
C GLU A 10 1.35 -28.75 -2.24
N LEU A 11 2.68 -28.82 -2.07
CA LEU A 11 3.64 -28.33 -3.06
C LEU A 11 3.50 -29.08 -4.39
N GLY A 12 3.31 -30.40 -4.37
CA GLY A 12 3.05 -31.20 -5.56
C GLY A 12 1.77 -30.80 -6.28
N ALA A 13 0.73 -30.41 -5.55
CA ALA A 13 -0.51 -29.88 -6.12
C ALA A 13 -0.29 -28.51 -6.80
N LEU A 14 0.50 -27.62 -6.20
CA LEU A 14 0.89 -26.35 -6.83
C LEU A 14 1.72 -26.57 -8.09
N ASP A 15 2.63 -27.54 -8.09
CA ASP A 15 3.41 -27.94 -9.27
C ASP A 15 2.51 -28.45 -10.39
N ALA A 16 1.58 -29.36 -10.08
CA ALA A 16 0.63 -29.92 -11.05
C ALA A 16 -0.31 -28.85 -11.65
N ALA A 17 -0.59 -27.77 -10.89
CA ALA A 17 -1.40 -26.64 -11.33
C ALA A 17 -0.60 -25.50 -11.98
N PHE A 18 0.73 -25.65 -12.13
CA PHE A 18 1.64 -24.59 -12.63
C PHE A 18 1.61 -23.29 -11.79
N LEU A 19 1.34 -23.39 -10.49
CA LEU A 19 1.26 -22.26 -9.55
C LEU A 19 2.51 -22.10 -8.69
N ARG A 20 3.54 -22.95 -8.85
CA ARG A 20 4.79 -22.82 -8.11
C ARG A 20 5.54 -21.56 -8.52
N ARG A 21 5.80 -20.71 -7.53
CA ARG A 21 6.61 -19.50 -7.68
C ARG A 21 8.07 -19.82 -7.39
N THR A 22 8.95 -19.40 -8.28
CA THR A 22 10.41 -19.54 -8.14
C THR A 22 11.07 -18.18 -8.25
N ARG A 23 11.94 -17.86 -7.30
CA ARG A 23 12.72 -16.60 -7.33
C ARG A 23 13.82 -16.68 -8.39
N ARG A 24 14.16 -15.53 -8.95
CA ARG A 24 15.24 -15.34 -9.93
C ARG A 24 16.33 -14.48 -9.30
N ASN A 25 17.59 -14.73 -9.65
CA ASN A 25 18.71 -13.99 -9.08
C ASN A 25 19.13 -12.88 -10.04
N ASN A 26 18.95 -11.62 -9.65
CA ASN A 26 19.50 -10.45 -10.35
C ASN A 26 20.88 -10.11 -9.80
N ALA A 27 21.90 -10.08 -10.66
CA ALA A 27 23.29 -9.79 -10.28
C ALA A 27 23.67 -8.30 -10.45
N LEU A 28 22.74 -7.44 -10.89
CA LEU A 28 22.96 -6.00 -11.05
C LEU A 28 21.99 -5.20 -10.17
N PRO A 29 22.34 -3.96 -9.79
CA PRO A 29 21.39 -3.00 -9.20
C PRO A 29 20.14 -2.82 -10.07
N CYS A 30 19.03 -2.36 -9.48
CA CYS A 30 17.79 -2.12 -10.22
C CYS A 30 17.98 -0.99 -11.25
N ALA A 31 17.81 -1.33 -12.52
CA ALA A 31 17.93 -0.43 -13.66
C ALA A 31 17.20 -1.06 -14.87
N PRO A 32 17.03 -0.34 -16.00
CA PRO A 32 16.46 -0.92 -17.22
C PRO A 32 17.22 -2.15 -17.74
N HIS A 33 18.52 -2.26 -17.46
CA HIS A 33 19.33 -3.45 -17.77
C HIS A 33 19.51 -4.30 -16.51
N ALA A 34 19.30 -5.61 -16.64
CA ALA A 34 19.45 -6.59 -15.56
C ALA A 34 20.30 -7.79 -16.00
N ARG A 35 20.86 -8.50 -15.02
CA ARG A 35 21.54 -9.79 -15.25
C ARG A 35 20.85 -10.88 -14.46
N ILE A 36 19.93 -11.59 -15.10
CA ILE A 36 19.08 -12.59 -14.46
C ILE A 36 19.61 -13.99 -14.74
N ASP A 37 19.99 -14.72 -13.69
CA ASP A 37 20.53 -16.08 -13.77
C ASP A 37 21.68 -16.19 -14.80
N GLY A 38 22.54 -15.17 -14.84
CA GLY A 38 23.70 -15.10 -15.75
C GLY A 38 23.41 -14.57 -17.16
N ARG A 39 22.18 -14.13 -17.47
CA ARG A 39 21.79 -13.59 -18.77
C ARG A 39 21.52 -12.09 -18.71
N ASP A 40 22.08 -11.34 -19.64
CA ASP A 40 21.80 -9.91 -19.79
C ASP A 40 20.43 -9.70 -20.46
N LEU A 41 19.57 -8.91 -19.82
CA LEU A 41 18.17 -8.68 -20.21
C LEU A 41 17.77 -7.22 -20.02
N LEU A 42 16.70 -6.80 -20.71
CA LEU A 42 15.96 -5.59 -20.37
C LEU A 42 14.86 -5.92 -19.35
N ALA A 43 14.79 -5.17 -18.26
CA ALA A 43 13.84 -5.38 -17.17
C ALA A 43 12.56 -4.54 -17.37
N PHE A 44 11.42 -5.23 -17.37
CA PHE A 44 10.07 -4.63 -17.43
C PHE A 44 9.19 -5.13 -16.27
N CYS A 45 9.81 -5.51 -15.15
CA CYS A 45 9.12 -6.18 -14.03
C CYS A 45 9.45 -5.59 -12.65
N SER A 46 10.14 -4.45 -12.59
CA SER A 46 10.34 -3.70 -11.35
C SER A 46 9.26 -2.63 -11.17
N ASN A 47 9.13 -2.15 -9.95
CA ASN A 47 8.28 -1.00 -9.61
C ASN A 47 9.11 0.30 -9.49
N ASP A 48 10.29 0.33 -10.11
CA ASP A 48 11.19 1.49 -10.08
C ASP A 48 10.81 2.49 -11.18
N TYR A 49 9.59 3.03 -11.08
CA TYR A 49 8.94 3.82 -12.15
C TYR A 49 9.75 5.04 -12.58
N LEU A 50 10.49 5.64 -11.65
CA LEU A 50 11.27 6.85 -11.85
C LEU A 50 12.78 6.59 -11.99
N GLY A 51 13.22 5.32 -11.95
CA GLY A 51 14.64 4.97 -12.02
C GLY A 51 15.45 5.41 -10.80
N LEU A 52 14.81 5.59 -9.65
CA LEU A 52 15.45 6.14 -8.45
C LEU A 52 16.19 5.07 -7.65
N ALA A 53 15.91 3.78 -7.84
CA ALA A 53 16.54 2.73 -7.06
C ALA A 53 18.07 2.66 -7.23
N SER A 54 18.62 3.22 -8.31
CA SER A 54 20.06 3.33 -8.56
C SER A 54 20.56 4.79 -8.61
N GLU A 55 19.79 5.75 -8.09
CA GLU A 55 20.17 7.17 -8.08
C GLU A 55 21.37 7.42 -7.14
N PRO A 56 22.52 7.93 -7.64
CA PRO A 56 23.72 8.12 -6.83
C PRO A 56 23.52 9.02 -5.62
N ALA A 57 22.67 10.04 -5.72
CA ALA A 57 22.37 10.93 -4.61
C ALA A 57 21.67 10.21 -3.45
N LEU A 58 20.82 9.21 -3.73
CA LEU A 58 20.16 8.41 -2.69
C LEU A 58 21.14 7.45 -2.01
N ALA A 59 22.04 6.83 -2.76
CA ALA A 59 23.09 5.99 -2.19
C ALA A 59 24.02 6.80 -1.26
N ALA A 60 24.38 8.03 -1.65
CA ALA A 60 25.14 8.94 -0.82
C ALA A 60 24.39 9.32 0.47
N ALA A 61 23.09 9.66 0.37
CA ALA A 61 22.26 9.99 1.53
C ALA A 61 22.12 8.80 2.50
N LEU A 62 22.03 7.56 2.00
CA LEU A 62 22.02 6.37 2.84
C LEU A 62 23.35 6.18 3.59
N ALA A 63 24.48 6.39 2.92
CA ALA A 63 25.80 6.28 3.55
C ALA A 63 26.00 7.35 4.63
N GLU A 64 25.62 8.60 4.36
CA GLU A 64 25.63 9.69 5.34
C GLU A 64 24.71 9.38 6.53
N GLY A 65 23.49 8.92 6.26
CA GLY A 65 22.52 8.54 7.27
C GLY A 65 23.04 7.45 8.21
N ALA A 66 23.68 6.41 7.66
CA ALA A 66 24.29 5.34 8.45
C ALA A 66 25.45 5.84 9.31
N ALA A 67 26.30 6.73 8.78
CA ALA A 67 27.40 7.32 9.54
C ALA A 67 26.91 8.21 10.70
N ARG A 68 25.79 8.92 10.51
CA ARG A 68 25.23 9.85 11.50
C ARG A 68 24.36 9.16 12.56
N TRP A 69 23.48 8.24 12.14
CA TRP A 69 22.42 7.67 12.99
C TRP A 69 22.67 6.21 13.39
N GLY A 70 23.74 5.59 12.87
CA GLY A 70 24.05 4.18 13.08
C GLY A 70 23.24 3.25 12.16
N SER A 71 23.44 1.95 12.34
CA SER A 71 22.86 0.92 11.47
C SER A 71 21.41 0.53 11.81
N GLY A 72 20.90 0.92 12.98
CA GLY A 72 19.58 0.52 13.43
C GLY A 72 19.02 1.39 14.56
N ALA A 73 17.70 1.44 14.65
CA ALA A 73 16.98 2.28 15.62
C ALA A 73 17.02 1.74 17.06
N GLY A 74 17.41 0.48 17.27
CA GLY A 74 17.58 -0.13 18.61
C GLY A 74 16.28 -0.44 19.38
N ALA A 75 15.15 0.17 19.03
CA ALA A 75 13.84 -0.07 19.64
C ALA A 75 12.70 0.33 18.71
N SER A 76 11.45 0.18 19.17
CA SER A 76 10.26 0.71 18.48
C SER A 76 10.20 2.24 18.56
N HIS A 77 9.42 2.85 17.66
CA HIS A 77 9.17 4.30 17.66
C HIS A 77 8.64 4.81 19.01
N LEU A 78 7.81 4.02 19.69
CA LEU A 78 7.17 4.42 20.96
C LEU A 78 8.07 4.27 22.20
N VAL A 79 9.26 3.68 22.07
CA VAL A 79 10.18 3.48 23.20
C VAL A 79 11.37 4.43 23.08
N SER A 80 12.29 4.15 22.16
CA SER A 80 13.49 4.95 21.95
C SER A 80 13.99 4.95 20.51
N GLY A 81 13.23 4.36 19.58
CA GLY A 81 13.64 4.16 18.19
C GLY A 81 13.13 5.22 17.21
N HIS A 82 12.51 6.29 17.71
CA HIS A 82 12.11 7.43 16.88
C HIS A 82 13.15 8.53 16.99
N TYR A 83 13.96 8.72 15.95
CA TYR A 83 14.98 9.77 15.90
C TYR A 83 14.49 10.99 15.13
N GLU A 84 15.26 12.06 15.20
CA GLU A 84 14.98 13.32 14.51
C GLU A 84 14.79 13.13 12.99
N VAL A 85 15.54 12.23 12.36
CA VAL A 85 15.43 11.97 10.92
C VAL A 85 14.07 11.41 10.52
N GLN A 86 13.44 10.58 11.36
CA GLN A 86 12.08 10.09 11.10
C GLN A 86 11.05 11.19 11.32
N GLN A 87 11.20 12.01 12.35
CA GLN A 87 10.34 13.18 12.58
C GLN A 87 10.39 14.17 11.41
N GLN A 88 11.59 14.40 10.85
CA GLN A 88 11.80 15.24 9.67
C GLN A 88 11.20 14.61 8.41
N LEU A 89 11.33 13.29 8.22
CA LEU A 89 10.69 12.57 7.13
C LEU A 89 9.17 12.72 7.17
N GLU A 90 8.54 12.49 8.33
CA GLU A 90 7.09 12.65 8.50
C GLU A 90 6.62 14.07 8.19
N ALA A 91 7.34 15.09 8.68
CA ALA A 91 7.02 16.48 8.38
C ALA A 91 7.13 16.80 6.88
N ARG A 92 8.16 16.29 6.21
CA ARG A 92 8.36 16.48 4.77
C ARG A 92 7.32 15.74 3.94
N LEU A 93 6.94 14.52 4.33
CA LEU A 93 5.88 13.76 3.67
C LEU A 93 4.54 14.48 3.80
N ALA A 94 4.18 14.93 5.00
CA ALA A 94 2.95 15.68 5.23
C ALA A 94 2.87 16.95 4.36
N ALA A 95 3.96 17.72 4.33
CA ALA A 95 4.07 18.89 3.48
C ALA A 95 4.02 18.58 1.97
N PHE A 96 4.61 17.45 1.55
CA PHE A 96 4.65 17.05 0.14
C PHE A 96 3.27 16.66 -0.37
N VAL A 97 2.54 15.79 0.36
CA VAL A 97 1.21 15.32 -0.06
C VAL A 97 0.08 16.27 0.36
N GLY A 98 0.39 17.31 1.15
CA GLY A 98 -0.57 18.34 1.56
C GLY A 98 -1.53 17.89 2.67
N CYS A 99 -1.10 17.02 3.59
CA CYS A 99 -1.87 16.63 4.75
C CYS A 99 -1.34 17.25 6.06
N GLU A 100 -2.13 17.20 7.12
CA GLU A 100 -1.75 17.78 8.41
C GLU A 100 -0.60 17.03 9.08
N ARG A 101 -0.58 15.70 8.92
CA ARG A 101 0.38 14.79 9.58
C ARG A 101 0.61 13.55 8.72
N ALA A 102 1.84 13.07 8.74
CA ALA A 102 2.20 11.74 8.24
C ALA A 102 2.76 10.91 9.39
N LEU A 103 2.64 9.59 9.26
CA LEU A 103 3.24 8.61 10.17
C LEU A 103 4.04 7.61 9.34
N TYR A 104 5.32 7.44 9.68
CA TYR A 104 6.21 6.55 8.94
C TYR A 104 6.06 5.10 9.41
N PHE A 105 5.94 4.18 8.46
CA PHE A 105 6.00 2.73 8.67
C PHE A 105 7.16 2.13 7.87
N SER A 106 7.69 0.99 8.34
CA SER A 106 8.77 0.29 7.64
C SER A 106 8.37 -0.28 6.28
N THR A 107 7.08 -0.58 6.07
CA THR A 107 6.53 -1.07 4.79
C THR A 107 5.09 -0.59 4.60
N GLY A 108 4.67 -0.41 3.35
CA GLY A 108 3.26 -0.13 3.02
C GLY A 108 2.31 -1.25 3.47
N TYR A 109 2.80 -2.50 3.50
CA TYR A 109 2.04 -3.62 4.04
C TYR A 109 1.65 -3.40 5.51
N MET A 110 2.61 -2.96 6.33
CA MET A 110 2.38 -2.67 7.76
C MET A 110 1.57 -1.39 7.98
N ALA A 111 1.71 -0.39 7.11
CA ALA A 111 0.84 0.78 7.15
C ALA A 111 -0.62 0.37 6.98
N ASN A 112 -0.93 -0.41 5.94
CA ASN A 112 -2.27 -0.92 5.66
C ASN A 112 -2.81 -1.83 6.76
N SER A 113 -2.00 -2.77 7.25
CA SER A 113 -2.42 -3.68 8.31
C SER A 113 -2.53 -3.02 9.68
N GLY A 114 -1.90 -1.86 9.88
CA GLY A 114 -2.01 -1.05 11.10
C GLY A 114 -3.15 -0.03 11.07
N VAL A 115 -3.36 0.65 9.94
CA VAL A 115 -4.31 1.77 9.85
C VAL A 115 -5.76 1.30 9.87
N ILE A 116 -6.08 0.23 9.15
CA ILE A 116 -7.46 -0.29 9.05
C ILE A 116 -8.01 -0.70 10.43
N PRO A 117 -7.34 -1.56 11.24
CA PRO A 117 -7.83 -1.93 12.56
C PRO A 117 -7.77 -0.79 13.59
N ALA A 118 -7.01 0.28 13.34
CA ALA A 118 -7.04 1.48 14.18
C ALA A 118 -8.30 2.33 13.92
N LEU A 119 -8.85 2.28 12.70
CA LEU A 119 -10.01 3.05 12.29
C LEU A 119 -11.33 2.32 12.52
N VAL A 120 -11.39 1.01 12.34
CA VAL A 120 -12.64 0.23 12.45
C VAL A 120 -12.44 -1.06 13.24
N GLY A 121 -13.51 -1.54 13.86
CA GLY A 121 -13.50 -2.75 14.69
C GLY A 121 -14.78 -3.58 14.61
N ARG A 122 -14.97 -4.47 15.59
CA ARG A 122 -16.19 -5.28 15.70
C ARG A 122 -17.44 -4.39 15.77
N GLY A 123 -18.40 -4.65 14.90
CA GLY A 123 -19.64 -3.86 14.80
C GLY A 123 -19.58 -2.74 13.74
N ASP A 124 -18.39 -2.38 13.29
CA ASP A 124 -18.19 -1.45 12.17
C ASP A 124 -18.19 -2.21 10.83
N ALA A 125 -18.11 -1.47 9.72
CA ALA A 125 -18.06 -2.03 8.37
C ALA A 125 -16.93 -1.45 7.51
N VAL A 126 -16.31 -2.32 6.70
CA VAL A 126 -15.35 -1.94 5.65
C VAL A 126 -15.90 -2.33 4.28
N PHE A 127 -15.80 -1.41 3.32
CA PHE A 127 -16.20 -1.57 1.94
C PHE A 127 -14.96 -1.48 1.07
N ALA A 128 -14.58 -2.56 0.40
CA ALA A 128 -13.33 -2.65 -0.33
C ALA A 128 -13.52 -3.12 -1.77
N ASP A 129 -12.78 -2.51 -2.69
CA ASP A 129 -12.72 -3.00 -4.07
C ASP A 129 -12.24 -4.45 -4.10
N ARG A 130 -12.79 -5.24 -5.03
CA ARG A 130 -12.43 -6.66 -5.16
C ARG A 130 -10.97 -6.84 -5.58
N LEU A 131 -10.32 -5.89 -6.23
CA LEU A 131 -8.93 -6.05 -6.68
C LEU A 131 -7.89 -5.37 -5.77
N ASN A 132 -8.31 -4.81 -4.64
CA ASN A 132 -7.41 -4.22 -3.66
C ASN A 132 -6.23 -5.12 -3.31
N HIS A 133 -5.08 -4.48 -3.06
CA HIS A 133 -3.86 -5.16 -2.69
C HIS A 133 -4.03 -6.03 -1.44
N ALA A 134 -3.28 -7.15 -1.38
CA ALA A 134 -3.41 -8.14 -0.32
C ALA A 134 -3.21 -7.57 1.10
N SER A 135 -2.39 -6.52 1.26
CA SER A 135 -2.20 -5.88 2.56
C SER A 135 -3.44 -5.19 3.11
N LEU A 136 -4.26 -4.61 2.23
CA LEU A 136 -5.54 -4.02 2.62
C LEU A 136 -6.50 -5.12 3.08
N VAL A 137 -6.53 -6.24 2.34
CA VAL A 137 -7.32 -7.43 2.71
C VAL A 137 -6.92 -7.96 4.08
N ASP A 138 -5.63 -8.08 4.35
CA ASP A 138 -5.13 -8.55 5.65
C ASP A 138 -5.44 -7.55 6.77
N GLY A 139 -5.32 -6.24 6.52
CA GLY A 139 -5.73 -5.21 7.48
C GLY A 139 -7.22 -5.26 7.81
N MET A 140 -8.07 -5.50 6.82
CA MET A 140 -9.51 -5.72 7.04
C MET A 140 -9.78 -6.96 7.90
N LEU A 141 -9.12 -8.08 7.62
CA LEU A 141 -9.26 -9.31 8.41
C LEU A 141 -8.85 -9.08 9.87
N LEU A 142 -7.75 -8.33 10.10
CA LEU A 142 -7.27 -7.98 11.43
C LEU A 142 -8.25 -7.07 12.20
N SER A 143 -8.96 -6.18 11.51
CA SER A 143 -9.93 -5.25 12.13
C SER A 143 -11.12 -5.94 12.79
N ARG A 144 -11.53 -7.10 12.28
CA ARG A 144 -12.77 -7.81 12.69
C ARG A 144 -14.07 -7.02 12.45
N ALA A 145 -14.01 -5.96 11.64
CA ALA A 145 -15.19 -5.29 11.10
C ALA A 145 -15.91 -6.20 10.09
N SER A 146 -17.18 -5.92 9.83
CA SER A 146 -17.93 -6.56 8.74
C SER A 146 -17.30 -6.18 7.41
N MET A 147 -16.87 -7.18 6.63
CA MET A 147 -16.20 -6.95 5.35
C MET A 147 -17.19 -7.07 4.19
N HIS A 148 -17.27 -6.01 3.39
CA HIS A 148 -18.09 -5.94 2.17
C HIS A 148 -17.17 -5.69 0.98
N ARG A 149 -17.11 -6.63 0.03
CA ARG A 149 -16.32 -6.46 -1.20
C ARG A 149 -17.23 -6.16 -2.37
N TYR A 150 -17.10 -4.99 -2.97
CA TYR A 150 -17.83 -4.61 -4.17
C TYR A 150 -17.05 -5.00 -5.44
N PRO A 151 -17.72 -5.32 -6.56
CA PRO A 151 -17.05 -5.56 -7.83
C PRO A 151 -16.14 -4.40 -8.22
N HIS A 152 -15.05 -4.71 -8.91
CA HIS A 152 -14.01 -3.75 -9.25
C HIS A 152 -14.57 -2.51 -9.98
N LEU A 153 -14.27 -1.33 -9.43
CA LEU A 153 -14.75 0.00 -9.87
C LEU A 153 -16.28 0.17 -9.94
N ASP A 154 -17.07 -0.75 -9.36
CA ASP A 154 -18.54 -0.67 -9.36
C ASP A 154 -19.07 0.18 -8.21
N LEU A 155 -19.10 1.50 -8.42
CA LEU A 155 -19.61 2.46 -7.44
C LEU A 155 -21.11 2.31 -7.19
N THR A 156 -21.87 1.73 -8.13
CA THR A 156 -23.30 1.47 -7.92
C THR A 156 -23.49 0.34 -6.93
N ALA A 157 -22.69 -0.73 -7.02
CA ALA A 157 -22.68 -1.80 -6.04
C ALA A 157 -22.20 -1.31 -4.67
N LEU A 158 -21.14 -0.50 -4.62
CA LEU A 158 -20.67 0.14 -3.40
C LEU A 158 -21.78 0.96 -2.74
N GLU A 159 -22.47 1.83 -3.49
CA GLU A 159 -23.59 2.63 -2.96
C GLU A 159 -24.69 1.76 -2.36
N ARG A 160 -25.09 0.68 -3.04
CA ARG A 160 -26.11 -0.24 -2.51
C ARG A 160 -25.68 -0.88 -1.19
N MET A 161 -24.40 -1.24 -1.06
CA MET A 161 -23.84 -1.79 0.18
C MET A 161 -23.81 -0.74 1.29
N LEU A 162 -23.46 0.52 0.98
CA LEU A 162 -23.47 1.63 1.94
C LEU A 162 -24.89 1.94 2.43
N VAL A 163 -25.88 1.98 1.53
CA VAL A 163 -27.31 2.17 1.87
C VAL A 163 -27.83 1.09 2.82
N ALA A 164 -27.43 -0.16 2.60
CA ALA A 164 -27.88 -1.28 3.41
C ALA A 164 -27.17 -1.38 4.78
N SER A 165 -26.06 -0.65 4.97
CA SER A 165 -25.24 -0.77 6.17
C SER A 165 -25.79 0.07 7.32
N THR A 166 -26.04 -0.59 8.45
CA THR A 166 -26.39 0.04 9.72
C THR A 166 -25.18 0.24 10.64
N ALA A 167 -23.97 0.00 10.14
CA ALA A 167 -22.74 0.12 10.94
C ALA A 167 -22.52 1.57 11.38
N PRO A 168 -22.16 1.81 12.66
CA PRO A 168 -21.96 3.16 13.18
C PRO A 168 -20.71 3.82 12.60
N ARG A 169 -19.66 3.05 12.28
CA ARG A 169 -18.51 3.52 11.53
C ARG A 169 -18.34 2.72 10.24
N LYS A 170 -18.09 3.44 9.16
CA LYS A 170 -17.88 2.88 7.82
C LYS A 170 -16.52 3.34 7.29
N LEU A 171 -15.81 2.44 6.62
CA LEU A 171 -14.55 2.74 5.94
C LEU A 171 -14.62 2.21 4.51
N ILE A 172 -14.45 3.11 3.53
CA ILE A 172 -14.24 2.74 2.12
C ILE A 172 -12.74 2.62 1.92
N VAL A 173 -12.29 1.54 1.27
CA VAL A 173 -10.87 1.24 1.04
C VAL A 173 -10.65 0.92 -0.43
N THR A 174 -9.70 1.58 -1.07
CA THR A 174 -9.34 1.31 -2.47
C THR A 174 -7.84 1.48 -2.71
N ASP A 175 -7.27 0.68 -3.61
CA ASP A 175 -6.06 1.08 -4.31
C ASP A 175 -6.40 2.33 -5.17
N ALA A 176 -5.47 3.27 -5.30
CA ALA A 176 -5.61 4.40 -6.22
C ALA A 176 -5.31 3.97 -7.67
N VAL A 177 -4.22 3.24 -7.85
CA VAL A 177 -3.78 2.63 -9.11
C VAL A 177 -3.62 1.14 -8.87
N PHE A 178 -4.39 0.31 -9.57
CA PHE A 178 -4.44 -1.13 -9.30
C PHE A 178 -3.20 -1.84 -9.85
N SER A 179 -2.47 -2.52 -8.97
CA SER A 179 -1.13 -3.07 -9.25
C SER A 179 -1.00 -3.99 -10.47
N MET A 180 -2.05 -4.76 -10.79
CA MET A 180 -2.00 -5.78 -11.84
C MET A 180 -2.57 -5.32 -13.18
N ASP A 181 -3.42 -4.29 -13.17
CA ASP A 181 -4.18 -3.83 -14.34
C ASP A 181 -3.80 -2.39 -14.76
N GLY A 182 -3.33 -1.57 -13.82
CA GLY A 182 -2.84 -0.20 -14.05
C GLY A 182 -3.93 0.85 -14.24
N ASP A 183 -5.20 0.47 -14.11
CA ASP A 183 -6.34 1.39 -14.08
C ASP A 183 -6.41 2.15 -12.74
N VAL A 184 -7.17 3.26 -12.76
CA VAL A 184 -7.20 4.24 -11.68
C VAL A 184 -8.61 4.34 -11.09
N ALA A 185 -8.70 4.32 -9.76
CA ALA A 185 -9.96 4.46 -9.05
C ALA A 185 -10.58 5.86 -9.25
N PRO A 186 -11.92 5.97 -9.36
CA PRO A 186 -12.62 7.27 -9.45
C PRO A 186 -12.69 7.95 -8.07
N LEU A 187 -11.57 8.53 -7.64
CA LEU A 187 -11.38 9.01 -6.25
C LEU A 187 -12.35 10.12 -5.84
N ALA A 188 -12.74 11.01 -6.77
CA ALA A 188 -13.67 12.09 -6.48
C ALA A 188 -15.08 11.56 -6.20
N GLU A 189 -15.53 10.58 -6.97
CA GLU A 189 -16.81 9.92 -6.81
C GLU A 189 -16.83 9.05 -5.55
N LEU A 190 -15.72 8.37 -5.23
CA LEU A 190 -15.57 7.64 -3.98
C LEU A 190 -15.62 8.57 -2.76
N LEU A 191 -14.99 9.75 -2.83
CA LEU A 191 -15.09 10.74 -1.77
C LEU A 191 -16.52 11.26 -1.61
N ALA A 192 -17.22 11.54 -2.72
CA ALA A 192 -18.62 11.95 -2.67
C ALA A 192 -19.52 10.89 -2.01
N LEU A 193 -19.26 9.60 -2.25
CA LEU A 193 -19.92 8.50 -1.53
C LEU A 193 -19.56 8.49 -0.04
N ALA A 194 -18.29 8.66 0.29
CA ALA A 194 -17.83 8.68 1.68
C ALA A 194 -18.51 9.81 2.46
N GLU A 195 -18.61 11.01 1.88
CA GLU A 195 -19.30 12.15 2.50
C GLU A 195 -20.80 11.92 2.65
N ARG A 196 -21.46 11.41 1.60
CA ARG A 196 -22.91 11.16 1.61
C ARG A 196 -23.34 10.12 2.65
N PHE A 197 -22.51 9.10 2.90
CA PHE A 197 -22.84 7.98 3.78
C PHE A 197 -22.12 8.00 5.14
N ASP A 198 -21.47 9.13 5.47
CA ASP A 198 -20.67 9.33 6.68
C ASP A 198 -19.65 8.20 6.90
N ALA A 199 -18.79 8.02 5.90
CA ALA A 199 -17.70 7.05 5.92
C ALA A 199 -16.33 7.75 5.85
N TRP A 200 -15.31 7.03 6.30
CA TRP A 200 -13.91 7.34 5.99
C TRP A 200 -13.55 6.83 4.60
N LEU A 201 -12.54 7.42 3.98
CA LEU A 201 -11.97 6.96 2.71
C LEU A 201 -10.46 6.74 2.89
N LEU A 202 -10.03 5.48 2.80
CA LEU A 202 -8.62 5.10 2.78
C LEU A 202 -8.20 4.76 1.35
N ILE A 203 -7.16 5.42 0.87
CA ILE A 203 -6.63 5.28 -0.49
C ILE A 203 -5.19 4.75 -0.38
N ASP A 204 -4.91 3.59 -0.97
CA ASP A 204 -3.54 3.08 -1.12
C ASP A 204 -2.95 3.59 -2.44
N ASP A 205 -2.06 4.59 -2.35
CA ASP A 205 -1.43 5.22 -3.51
C ASP A 205 0.00 4.72 -3.79
N ALA A 206 0.30 3.46 -3.46
CA ALA A 206 1.64 2.87 -3.66
C ALA A 206 2.16 2.96 -5.11
N HIS A 207 1.25 2.95 -6.08
CA HIS A 207 1.57 2.97 -7.52
C HIS A 207 1.37 4.34 -8.18
N GLY A 208 0.80 5.32 -7.48
CA GLY A 208 0.65 6.69 -7.98
C GLY A 208 1.60 7.70 -7.32
N PHE A 209 2.02 7.47 -6.07
CA PHE A 209 2.94 8.36 -5.36
C PHE A 209 4.27 8.53 -6.13
N GLY A 210 4.68 9.78 -6.34
CA GLY A 210 5.86 10.15 -7.13
C GLY A 210 5.61 10.25 -8.64
N VAL A 211 4.57 9.60 -9.16
CA VAL A 211 4.30 9.48 -10.61
C VAL A 211 3.13 10.35 -11.05
N LEU A 212 2.02 10.29 -10.34
CA LEU A 212 0.79 11.02 -10.65
C LEU A 212 0.73 12.36 -9.94
N GLY A 213 -0.12 13.25 -10.44
CA GLY A 213 -0.38 14.52 -9.81
C GLY A 213 0.70 15.56 -10.06
N PRO A 214 0.39 16.83 -9.77
CA PRO A 214 1.35 17.91 -9.86
C PRO A 214 2.58 17.59 -8.98
N GLN A 215 3.76 17.61 -9.60
CA GLN A 215 5.05 17.34 -8.95
C GLN A 215 5.17 15.92 -8.33
N GLY A 216 4.37 14.95 -8.81
CA GLY A 216 4.41 13.57 -8.31
C GLY A 216 3.75 13.42 -6.94
N ARG A 217 2.82 14.30 -6.57
CA ARG A 217 2.17 14.27 -5.25
C ARG A 217 1.18 13.11 -5.06
N GLY A 218 0.88 12.35 -6.11
CA GLY A 218 0.03 11.18 -6.05
C GLY A 218 -1.38 11.39 -6.62
N ALA A 219 -2.15 10.32 -6.61
CA ALA A 219 -3.47 10.24 -7.23
C ALA A 219 -4.50 11.16 -6.56
N VAL A 220 -4.39 11.40 -5.25
CA VAL A 220 -5.27 12.33 -4.52
C VAL A 220 -5.10 13.76 -5.03
N ALA A 221 -3.85 14.19 -5.26
CA ALA A 221 -3.55 15.49 -5.82
C ALA A 221 -3.95 15.59 -7.30
N GLU A 222 -3.78 14.52 -8.08
CA GLU A 222 -4.28 14.42 -9.46
C GLU A 222 -5.81 14.59 -9.52
N ALA A 223 -6.53 13.92 -8.63
CA ALA A 223 -7.99 14.02 -8.53
C ALA A 223 -8.48 15.37 -8.00
N GLY A 224 -7.59 16.20 -7.44
CA GLY A 224 -7.92 17.52 -6.92
C GLY A 224 -8.84 17.49 -5.70
N ILE A 225 -8.81 16.42 -4.91
CA ILE A 225 -9.68 16.23 -3.75
C ILE A 225 -8.94 16.46 -2.43
N ALA A 226 -9.68 16.95 -1.43
CA ALA A 226 -9.18 17.12 -0.06
C ALA A 226 -10.35 17.00 0.91
N SER A 227 -10.17 16.23 1.99
CA SER A 227 -11.18 16.07 3.03
C SER A 227 -10.52 15.56 4.30
N TRP A 228 -11.05 15.94 5.47
CA TRP A 228 -10.59 15.40 6.76
C TRP A 228 -10.95 13.91 6.91
N ARG A 229 -11.84 13.39 6.06
CA ARG A 229 -12.23 11.96 6.01
C ARG A 229 -11.25 11.09 5.22
N LEU A 230 -10.34 11.72 4.48
CA LEU A 230 -9.41 11.05 3.58
C LEU A 230 -8.13 10.66 4.33
N ILE A 231 -7.70 9.43 4.12
CA ILE A 231 -6.45 8.87 4.60
C ILE A 231 -5.73 8.27 3.39
N GLN A 232 -4.44 8.58 3.25
CA GLN A 232 -3.57 8.12 2.17
C GLN A 232 -2.21 7.69 2.73
#